data_AF-A0A973TRP9-F1
#
_entry.id   AF-A0A973TRP9-F1
#
_cell.length_a   1.000
_cell.length_b   1.000
_cell.length_c   1.000
_cell.angle_alpha   90.00
_cell.angle_beta   90.00
_cell.angle_gamma   90.00
#
_symmetry.space_group_name_H-M   'P 1'
#
loop_
_entity.id
_entity.type
_entity.pdbx_description
1 polymer ?
#
loop_
_entity_poly.entity_id
_entity_poly.type
_entity_poly.pdbx_seq_one_letter_code
_entity_poly.pdbx_strand_id
1 'polypeptide(L)'
;MHAWLMAQHADMAPDFQVVAAVAMKEAVLAGEANGSALARLVDRNRLLQKQPQVYALNPDVTSDGTLRFNVEDPANLDARRKEIGLVPFYCLALELSEARALPIEWPQGVLFVPTECPKPE
;
A
#
# COMPACT_ATOMS: atom_id res chain seq x y z
N MET A 1 5.88 -21.65 -2.28
CA MET A 1 4.42 -21.69 -2.50
C MET A 1 3.83 -20.45 -1.86
N HIS A 2 3.17 -19.56 -2.62
CA HIS A 2 2.80 -18.21 -2.16
C HIS A 2 1.43 -18.22 -1.48
N ALA A 3 1.38 -18.43 -0.16
CA ALA A 3 0.12 -18.44 0.63
C ALA A 3 -0.74 -17.18 0.42
N TRP A 4 -0.08 -16.03 0.20
CA TRP A 4 -0.71 -14.77 -0.17
C TRP A 4 -1.59 -14.84 -1.45
N LEU A 5 -1.16 -15.56 -2.49
CA LEU A 5 -1.95 -15.68 -3.73
C LEU A 5 -3.29 -16.38 -3.48
N MET A 6 -3.33 -17.32 -2.54
CA MET A 6 -4.57 -17.99 -2.16
C MET A 6 -5.48 -17.04 -1.37
N ALA A 7 -4.91 -16.29 -0.43
CA ALA A 7 -5.67 -15.33 0.38
C ALA A 7 -6.32 -14.22 -0.47
N GLN A 8 -5.62 -13.67 -1.47
CA GLN A 8 -6.17 -12.60 -2.31
C GLN A 8 -7.37 -13.03 -3.17
N HIS A 9 -7.54 -14.34 -3.44
CA HIS A 9 -8.61 -14.88 -4.28
C HIS A 9 -9.77 -15.45 -3.46
N ALA A 10 -9.70 -15.39 -2.13
CA ALA A 10 -10.80 -15.76 -1.24
C ALA A 10 -11.89 -14.67 -1.15
N ASP A 11 -12.27 -14.08 -2.29
CA ASP A 11 -13.16 -12.91 -2.37
C ASP A 11 -14.58 -13.19 -1.83
N MET A 12 -14.98 -14.47 -1.76
CA MET A 12 -16.24 -14.91 -1.17
C MET A 12 -16.17 -15.12 0.36
N ALA A 13 -15.02 -14.84 1.00
CA ALA A 13 -14.79 -15.03 2.42
C ALA A 13 -14.01 -13.84 3.04
N PRO A 14 -14.66 -12.66 3.18
CA PRO A 14 -13.99 -11.46 3.69
C PRO A 14 -13.41 -11.63 5.10
N ASP A 15 -14.09 -12.37 5.98
CA ASP A 15 -13.57 -12.66 7.32
C ASP A 15 -12.28 -13.48 7.29
N PHE A 16 -12.18 -14.43 6.35
CA PHE A 16 -10.96 -15.20 6.12
C PHE A 16 -9.82 -14.31 5.61
N GLN A 17 -10.12 -13.34 4.74
CA GLN A 17 -9.12 -12.40 4.25
C GLN A 17 -8.58 -11.50 5.37
N VAL A 18 -9.41 -11.09 6.33
CA VAL A 18 -8.98 -10.33 7.52
C VAL A 18 -8.05 -11.18 8.39
N VAL A 19 -8.44 -12.42 8.71
CA VAL A 19 -7.60 -13.34 9.50
C VAL A 19 -6.28 -13.63 8.79
N ALA A 20 -6.33 -13.88 7.48
CA ALA A 20 -5.14 -14.10 6.66
C ALA A 20 -4.21 -12.88 6.64
N ALA A 21 -4.75 -11.65 6.61
CA ALA A 21 -3.96 -10.44 6.68
C ALA A 21 -3.25 -10.28 8.05
N VAL A 22 -3.91 -10.65 9.15
CA VAL A 22 -3.30 -10.64 10.49
C VAL A 22 -2.14 -11.64 10.56
N ALA A 23 -2.38 -12.90 10.20
CA ALA A 23 -1.34 -13.94 10.20
C ALA A 23 -0.18 -13.59 9.26
N MET A 24 -0.49 -12.98 8.11
CA MET A 24 0.54 -12.52 7.17
C MET A 24 1.35 -11.36 7.74
N LYS A 25 0.73 -10.45 8.52
CA LYS A 25 1.47 -9.39 9.22
C LYS A 25 2.48 -9.98 10.21
N GLU A 26 2.07 -10.97 11.00
CA GLU A 26 2.98 -11.66 11.93
C GLU A 26 4.15 -12.31 11.19
N ALA A 27 3.89 -13.02 10.10
CA ALA A 27 4.93 -13.63 9.27
C ALA A 27 5.89 -12.59 8.66
N VAL A 28 5.39 -11.42 8.24
CA VAL A 28 6.25 -10.33 7.74
C VAL A 28 7.15 -9.80 8.86
N LEU A 29 6.60 -9.57 10.06
CA LEU A 29 7.35 -9.10 11.21
C LEU A 29 8.40 -10.13 11.69
N ALA A 30 8.15 -11.42 11.46
CA ALA A 30 9.10 -12.50 11.71
C ALA A 30 10.16 -12.67 10.58
N GLY A 31 10.06 -11.92 9.49
CA GLY A 31 10.95 -12.06 8.32
C GLY A 31 10.65 -13.29 7.44
N GLU A 32 9.51 -13.94 7.66
CA GLU A 32 9.09 -15.17 6.96
C GLU A 32 8.21 -14.87 5.73
N ALA A 33 7.76 -13.63 5.56
CA ALA A 33 6.95 -13.18 4.43
C ALA A 33 7.37 -11.80 3.91
N ASN A 34 6.99 -11.51 2.67
CA ASN A 34 7.31 -10.24 2.01
C ASN A 34 6.27 -9.15 2.34
N GLY A 35 6.72 -8.01 2.84
CA GLY A 35 5.85 -6.88 3.18
C GLY A 35 5.04 -6.30 2.02
N SER A 36 5.58 -6.28 0.80
CA SER A 36 4.84 -5.83 -0.39
C SER A 36 3.65 -6.73 -0.71
N ALA A 37 3.75 -8.02 -0.43
CA ALA A 37 2.63 -8.94 -0.59
C ALA A 37 1.54 -8.67 0.47
N LEU A 38 1.92 -8.40 1.72
CA LEU A 38 0.98 -8.02 2.79
C LEU A 38 0.26 -6.71 2.45
N ALA A 39 1.01 -5.68 2.08
CA ALA A 39 0.47 -4.38 1.75
C ALA A 39 -0.54 -4.47 0.60
N ARG A 40 -0.25 -5.27 -0.42
CA ARG A 40 -1.16 -5.49 -1.55
C ARG A 40 -2.46 -6.17 -1.12
N LEU A 41 -2.39 -7.18 -0.24
CA LEU A 41 -3.57 -7.84 0.29
C LEU A 41 -4.43 -6.86 1.09
N VAL A 42 -3.82 -6.11 2.00
CA VAL A 42 -4.52 -5.15 2.86
C VAL A 42 -5.19 -4.04 2.05
N ASP A 43 -4.44 -3.36 1.19
CA ASP A 43 -4.97 -2.23 0.41
C ASP A 43 -6.03 -2.67 -0.60
N ARG A 44 -5.85 -3.84 -1.24
CA ARG A 44 -6.88 -4.39 -2.14
C ARG A 44 -8.19 -4.65 -1.40
N ASN A 45 -8.14 -5.27 -0.23
CA ASN A 45 -9.34 -5.57 0.56
C ASN A 45 -10.05 -4.28 1.00
N ARG A 46 -9.27 -3.25 1.39
CA ARG A 46 -9.82 -1.93 1.74
C ARG A 46 -10.46 -1.22 0.56
N LEU A 47 -9.85 -1.27 -0.63
CA LEU A 47 -10.43 -0.73 -1.85
C LEU A 47 -11.79 -1.36 -2.18
N LEU A 48 -11.89 -2.69 -2.11
CA LEU A 48 -13.15 -3.40 -2.33
C LEU A 48 -14.25 -2.96 -1.34
N GLN A 49 -13.85 -2.57 -0.13
CA GLN A 49 -14.74 -2.06 0.92
C GLN A 49 -14.90 -0.54 0.90
N LYS A 50 -14.33 0.17 -0.09
CA LYS A 50 -14.33 1.64 -0.18
C LYS A 50 -13.74 2.34 1.06
N GLN A 51 -12.77 1.72 1.71
CA GLN A 51 -12.08 2.26 2.87
C GLN A 51 -10.74 2.91 2.45
N PRO A 52 -10.23 3.90 3.22
CA PRO A 52 -8.89 4.46 3.01
C PRO A 52 -7.80 3.38 3.09
N GLN A 53 -6.81 3.44 2.20
CA GLN A 53 -5.71 2.48 2.12
C GLN A 53 -4.71 2.67 3.26
N VAL A 54 -4.13 1.57 3.76
CA VAL A 54 -3.17 1.60 4.88
C VAL A 54 -1.76 1.90 4.37
N TYR A 55 -1.41 1.36 3.21
CA TYR A 55 -0.08 1.45 2.61
C TYR A 55 -0.03 2.27 1.31
N ALA A 56 -1.17 2.77 0.84
CA ALA A 56 -1.31 3.67 -0.31
C ALA A 56 -0.73 3.12 -1.62
N LEU A 57 -1.06 1.87 -1.98
CA LEU A 57 -0.51 1.22 -3.17
C LEU A 57 -1.21 1.60 -4.49
N ASN A 58 -2.48 1.99 -4.45
CA ASN A 58 -3.31 2.13 -5.64
C ASN A 58 -3.90 3.54 -5.71
N PRO A 59 -3.45 4.40 -6.65
CA PRO A 59 -4.10 5.67 -6.88
C PRO A 59 -5.34 5.51 -7.75
N ASP A 60 -6.35 6.34 -7.47
CA ASP A 60 -7.42 6.65 -8.41
C ASP A 60 -6.95 7.73 -9.38
N VAL A 61 -7.49 7.74 -10.60
CA VAL A 61 -7.32 8.85 -11.55
C VAL A 61 -8.57 9.71 -11.47
N THR A 62 -8.38 10.99 -11.14
CA THR A 62 -9.46 11.96 -11.00
C THR A 62 -9.96 12.44 -12.37
N SER A 63 -11.10 13.13 -12.41
CA SER A 63 -11.67 13.65 -13.66
C SER A 63 -10.77 14.66 -14.38
N ASP A 64 -9.90 15.34 -13.64
CA ASP A 64 -8.89 16.29 -14.13
C ASP A 64 -7.56 15.62 -14.51
N GLY A 65 -7.44 14.29 -14.38
CA GLY A 65 -6.23 13.55 -14.77
C GLY A 65 -5.12 13.59 -13.72
N THR A 66 -5.47 13.58 -12.44
CA THR A 66 -4.50 13.59 -11.33
C THR A 66 -4.53 12.24 -10.60
N LEU A 67 -3.38 11.76 -10.15
CA LEU A 67 -3.28 10.58 -9.27
C LEU A 67 -3.63 10.99 -7.83
N ARG A 68 -4.70 10.40 -7.30
CA ARG A 68 -5.14 10.63 -5.91
C ARG A 68 -5.04 9.34 -5.10
N PHE A 69 -4.50 9.47 -3.89
CA PHE A 69 -4.44 8.38 -2.93
C PHE A 69 -5.36 8.68 -1.75
N ASN A 70 -6.36 7.82 -1.51
CA ASN A 70 -7.15 7.87 -0.27
C ASN A 70 -6.42 7.04 0.80
N VAL A 71 -5.82 7.71 1.79
CA VAL A 71 -4.90 7.11 2.76
C VAL A 71 -5.43 7.24 4.18
N GLU A 72 -5.44 6.12 4.90
CA GLU A 72 -5.66 6.07 6.35
C GLU A 72 -4.50 6.75 7.07
N ASP A 73 -4.76 7.75 7.92
CA ASP A 73 -3.74 8.43 8.74
C ASP A 73 -2.41 8.70 7.96
N PRO A 74 -2.42 9.72 7.07
CA PRO A 74 -1.27 10.03 6.21
C PRO A 74 0.01 10.38 6.97
N ALA A 75 -0.10 10.91 8.20
CA ALA A 75 1.04 11.32 9.02
C ALA A 75 1.91 10.13 9.45
N ASN A 76 1.31 8.96 9.65
CA ASN A 76 2.01 7.74 10.05
C ASN A 76 2.24 6.74 8.90
N LEU A 77 1.95 7.14 7.64
CA LEU A 77 2.06 6.26 6.49
C LEU A 77 3.46 5.65 6.33
N ASP A 78 4.49 6.50 6.33
CA ASP A 78 5.87 6.03 6.12
C ASP A 78 6.40 5.20 7.30
N ALA A 79 5.92 5.47 8.52
CA ALA A 79 6.23 4.63 9.67
C ALA A 79 5.66 3.20 9.49
N ARG A 80 4.40 3.09 9.04
CA ARG A 80 3.78 1.79 8.72
C ARG A 80 4.46 1.08 7.56
N ARG A 81 4.83 1.82 6.51
CA ARG A 81 5.56 1.27 5.35
C ARG A 81 6.92 0.72 5.79
N LYS A 82 7.66 1.46 6.62
CA LYS A 82 8.95 1.03 7.17
C LYS A 82 8.83 -0.23 8.05
N GLU A 83 7.78 -0.34 8.87
CA GLU A 83 7.53 -1.51 9.75
C GLU A 83 7.54 -2.84 8.97
N ILE A 84 7.08 -2.82 7.72
CA ILE A 84 7.00 -4.01 6.86
C ILE A 84 8.04 -4.01 5.73
N GLY A 85 9.07 -3.16 5.82
CA GLY A 85 10.17 -3.12 4.85
C GLY A 85 9.83 -2.52 3.48
N LEU A 86 8.78 -1.69 3.39
CA LEU A 86 8.49 -0.93 2.17
C LEU A 86 9.33 0.35 2.09
N VAL A 87 9.67 0.73 0.87
CA VAL A 87 10.18 2.08 0.58
C VAL A 87 9.15 3.13 1.01
N PRO A 88 9.56 4.35 1.34
CA PRO A 88 8.63 5.43 1.62
C PRO A 88 7.60 5.68 0.50
N PHE A 89 6.45 6.24 0.85
CA PHE A 89 5.30 6.42 -0.04
C PHE A 89 5.63 7.24 -1.29
N TYR A 90 6.37 8.32 -1.12
CA TYR A 90 6.71 9.20 -2.24
C TYR A 90 7.44 8.47 -3.38
N CYS A 91 8.22 7.44 -3.08
CA CYS A 91 8.94 6.70 -4.12
C CYS A 91 7.99 5.99 -5.06
N LEU A 92 7.01 5.31 -4.47
CA LEU A 92 5.93 4.70 -5.23
C LEU A 92 5.12 5.76 -5.98
N ALA A 93 4.78 6.86 -5.31
CA ALA A 93 3.94 7.91 -5.91
C ALA A 93 4.62 8.56 -7.13
N LEU A 94 5.92 8.88 -7.03
CA LEU A 94 6.72 9.43 -8.12
C LEU A 94 6.90 8.43 -9.26
N GLU A 95 7.19 7.17 -8.97
CA GLU A 95 7.28 6.11 -9.98
C GLU A 95 5.96 5.96 -10.75
N LEU A 96 4.82 5.98 -10.06
CA LEU A 96 3.50 5.91 -10.68
C LEU A 96 3.17 7.14 -11.51
N SER A 97 3.57 8.33 -11.04
CA SER A 97 3.40 9.59 -11.76
C SER A 97 4.20 9.61 -13.05
N GLU A 98 5.47 9.20 -13.00
CA GLU A 98 6.34 9.09 -14.18
C GLU A 98 5.80 8.06 -15.17
N ALA A 99 5.49 6.84 -14.72
CA ALA A 99 5.00 5.77 -15.57
C ALA A 99 3.66 6.09 -16.26
N ARG A 100 2.82 6.91 -15.62
CA ARG A 100 1.51 7.31 -16.17
C ARG A 100 1.52 8.69 -16.82
N ALA A 101 2.60 9.45 -16.68
CA ALA A 101 2.70 10.86 -17.05
C ALA A 101 1.56 11.74 -16.48
N LEU A 102 1.14 11.48 -15.23
CA LEU A 102 0.07 12.20 -14.54
C LEU A 102 0.58 12.86 -13.25
N PRO A 103 0.16 14.10 -12.93
CA PRO A 103 0.52 14.74 -11.66
C PRO A 103 -0.05 13.99 -10.45
N ILE A 104 0.50 14.26 -9.27
CA ILE A 104 0.06 13.67 -8.00
C ILE A 104 -0.67 14.72 -7.17
N GLU A 105 -1.85 14.35 -6.66
CA GLU A 105 -2.51 15.05 -5.56
C GLU A 105 -2.01 14.44 -4.25
N TRP A 106 -1.04 15.12 -3.61
CA TRP A 106 -0.43 14.63 -2.38
C TRP A 106 -1.45 14.59 -1.23
N PRO A 107 -1.59 13.45 -0.52
CA PRO A 107 -2.49 13.38 0.62
C PRO A 107 -2.07 14.38 1.72
N GLN A 108 -3.04 15.13 2.24
CA GLN A 108 -2.78 16.09 3.31
C GLN A 108 -2.23 15.36 4.56
N GLY A 109 -1.13 15.86 5.12
CA GLY A 109 -0.52 15.30 6.33
C GLY A 109 0.59 14.28 6.09
N VAL A 110 0.91 13.92 4.84
CA VAL A 110 2.14 13.16 4.56
C VAL A 110 3.34 14.03 4.93
N LEU A 111 4.19 13.52 5.84
CA LEU A 111 5.28 14.29 6.46
C LEU A 111 6.51 14.46 5.58
N PHE A 112 6.62 13.73 4.45
CA PHE A 112 7.85 13.65 3.66
C PHE A 112 7.59 13.80 2.16
N VAL A 113 8.31 14.72 1.50
CA VAL A 113 8.26 15.03 0.06
C VAL A 113 9.70 15.18 -0.46
N PRO A 114 10.24 14.33 -1.38
CA PRO A 114 11.71 14.13 -1.33
C PRO A 114 12.49 14.34 -2.60
N THR A 115 13.78 14.44 -2.33
CA THR A 115 14.88 14.59 -3.25
C THR A 115 15.46 13.26 -3.77
N GLU A 116 15.35 12.11 -3.07
CA GLU A 116 15.95 10.84 -3.53
C GLU A 116 15.25 9.58 -2.99
N CYS A 117 15.10 8.54 -3.83
CA CYS A 117 14.53 7.25 -3.45
C CYS A 117 15.60 6.19 -3.16
N PRO A 118 15.69 5.67 -1.92
CA PRO A 118 16.59 4.55 -1.64
C PRO A 118 16.10 3.30 -2.38
N LYS A 119 17.00 2.65 -3.12
CA LYS A 119 16.71 1.36 -3.75
C LYS A 119 16.60 0.30 -2.65
N PRO A 120 15.60 -0.60 -2.69
CA PRO A 120 15.58 -1.74 -1.80
C PRO A 120 16.82 -2.61 -2.05
N GLU A 121 17.47 -3.06 -0.98
CA GLU A 121 18.58 -4.03 -1.02
C GLU A 121 18.13 -5.42 -1.49
#